data_AF-W1XDD4-F1
#
_entry.id   AF-W1XDD4-F1
#
_cell.length_a   1.000
_cell.length_b   1.000
_cell.length_c   1.000
_cell.angle_alpha   90.00
_cell.angle_beta   90.00
_cell.angle_gamma   90.00
#
_symmetry.space_group_name_H-M   'P 1'
#
loop_
_entity.id
_entity.type
_entity.pdbx_description
1 polymer ?
#
loop_
_entity_poly.entity_id
_entity_poly.type
_entity_poly.pdbx_seq_one_letter_code
_entity_poly.pdbx_strand_id
1 'polypeptide(L)' 'TLVKCPLFNTLGEPELRGYLNNAKVIIHSYKKNDFIALAGDPMEGIGVILEGSALLTRENVMGQRVIMANLEQLKMIIV' A
#
# COMPACT_ATOMS: atom_id res chain seq x y z
N THR A 1 -13.04 2.81 -8.47
CA THR A 1 -11.82 3.54 -8.08
C THR A 1 -10.55 2.72 -8.26
N LEU A 2 -10.50 1.46 -7.78
CA LEU A 2 -9.36 0.54 -8.01
C LEU A 2 -8.99 0.31 -9.48
N VAL A 3 -9.96 0.36 -10.40
CA VAL A 3 -9.75 0.26 -11.86
C VAL A 3 -8.83 1.36 -12.42
N LYS A 4 -8.67 2.49 -11.69
CA LYS A 4 -7.76 3.59 -12.06
C LYS A 4 -6.33 3.36 -11.56
N CYS A 5 -6.09 2.36 -10.72
CA CYS A 5 -4.75 2.02 -10.27
C CYS A 5 -3.95 1.47 -11.47
N PRO A 6 -2.69 1.88 -11.68
CA PRO A 6 -1.87 1.40 -12.79
C PRO A 6 -1.72 -0.12 -12.86
N LEU A 7 -1.89 -0.85 -11.74
CA LEU A 7 -1.83 -2.30 -11.71
C LEU A 7 -3.08 -2.97 -12.32
N PHE A 8 -4.23 -2.31 -12.25
CA PHE A 8 -5.53 -2.85 -12.65
C PHE A 8 -6.12 -2.14 -13.87
N ASN A 9 -5.36 -1.22 -14.48
CA ASN A 9 -5.83 -0.42 -15.62
C ASN A 9 -5.98 -1.25 -16.91
N THR A 10 -5.40 -2.45 -16.97
CA THR A 10 -5.53 -3.40 -18.08
C THR A 10 -6.67 -4.40 -17.89
N LEU A 11 -7.29 -4.44 -16.71
CA LEU A 11 -8.37 -5.39 -16.39
C LEU A 11 -9.73 -4.68 -16.44
N GLY A 12 -10.71 -5.34 -17.07
CA GLY A 12 -12.08 -4.89 -17.02
C GLY A 12 -12.67 -4.99 -15.60
N GLU A 13 -13.70 -4.21 -15.28
CA GLU A 13 -14.43 -4.32 -14.00
C GLU A 13 -14.83 -5.77 -13.61
N PRO A 14 -15.37 -6.61 -14.52
CA PRO A 14 -15.72 -7.99 -14.17
C PRO A 14 -14.50 -8.87 -13.87
N GLU A 15 -13.39 -8.66 -14.60
CA GLU A 15 -12.14 -9.40 -14.38
C GLU A 15 -11.50 -9.01 -13.05
N LEU A 16 -11.48 -7.71 -12.74
CA LEU A 16 -11.00 -7.20 -11.46
C LEU A 16 -11.81 -7.77 -10.30
N ARG A 17 -13.15 -7.80 -10.41
CA ARG A 17 -14.01 -8.42 -9.38
C ARG A 17 -13.72 -9.91 -9.21
N GLY A 18 -13.53 -10.64 -10.31
CA GLY A 18 -13.12 -12.04 -10.26
C GLY A 18 -11.77 -12.23 -9.58
N TYR A 19 -10.81 -11.37 -9.89
CA TYR A 19 -9.47 -11.40 -9.31
C TYR A 19 -9.48 -11.09 -7.81
N LEU A 20 -10.23 -10.07 -7.38
CA LEU A 20 -10.37 -9.70 -5.97
C LEU A 20 -11.18 -10.73 -5.15
N ASN A 21 -12.11 -11.45 -5.77
CA ASN A 21 -12.85 -12.52 -5.10
C ASN A 21 -12.00 -13.79 -4.92
N ASN A 22 -11.12 -14.09 -5.89
CA ASN A 22 -10.26 -15.28 -5.85
C ASN A 22 -8.97 -15.03 -5.07
N ALA A 23 -8.42 -13.82 -5.17
CA ALA A 23 -7.35 -13.37 -4.30
C ALA A 23 -7.95 -13.21 -2.90
N LYS A 24 -7.37 -13.84 -1.88
CA LYS A 24 -7.74 -13.61 -0.48
C LYS A 24 -7.28 -12.21 -0.06
N VAL A 25 -7.91 -11.17 -0.60
CA VAL A 25 -7.55 -9.79 -0.32
C VAL A 25 -7.92 -9.48 1.11
N ILE A 26 -6.97 -8.97 1.87
CA ILE A 26 -7.17 -8.56 3.25
C ILE A 26 -7.22 -7.03 3.27
N ILE A 27 -8.24 -6.48 3.94
CA ILE A 27 -8.38 -5.04 4.12
C ILE A 27 -7.91 -4.71 5.53
N HIS A 28 -6.86 -3.90 5.63
CA HIS A 28 -6.35 -3.37 6.89
C HIS A 28 -6.66 -1.88 7.00
N SER A 29 -7.03 -1.46 8.20
CA SER A 29 -7.27 -0.06 8.53
C SER A 29 -6.25 0.39 9.56
N TYR A 30 -5.54 1.47 9.26
CA TYR A 30 -4.50 2.03 10.10
C TYR A 30 -4.92 3.41 10.59
N LYS A 31 -4.64 3.72 11.86
CA LYS A 31 -4.87 5.06 12.41
C LYS A 31 -3.72 5.98 12.05
N LYS A 32 -3.94 7.29 12.20
CA LYS A 32 -2.88 8.28 12.03
C LYS A 32 -1.71 7.94 12.96
N ASN A 33 -0.51 7.91 12.39
CA ASN A 33 0.76 7.54 13.05
C ASN A 33 0.95 6.04 13.33
N ASP A 34 0.07 5.16 12.85
CA ASP A 34 0.35 3.72 12.88
C ASP A 34 1.41 3.36 11.84
N PHE A 35 2.19 2.32 12.15
CA PHE A 35 3.14 1.75 11.20
C PHE A 35 2.45 0.70 10.35
N ILE A 36 2.56 0.83 9.03
CA ILE A 36 2.00 -0.13 8.07
C ILE A 36 2.99 -1.28 7.84
N ALA A 37 4.27 -0.95 7.66
CA ALA A 37 5.36 -1.90 7.45
C ALA A 37 6.64 -1.32 8.05
N LEU A 38 7.49 -2.17 8.63
CA LEU A 38 8.78 -1.79 9.21
C LEU A 38 9.90 -2.48 8.45
N ALA A 39 10.97 -1.74 8.19
CA ALA A 39 12.15 -2.29 7.51
C ALA A 39 12.80 -3.37 8.40
N GLY A 40 12.89 -4.59 7.89
CA GLY A 40 13.44 -5.74 8.60
C GLY A 40 12.39 -6.81 8.93
N ASP A 41 11.10 -6.46 8.89
CA ASP A 41 10.04 -7.44 9.01
C ASP A 41 9.92 -8.27 7.73
N PRO A 42 9.50 -9.55 7.82
CA PRO A 42 9.25 -10.38 6.65
C PRO A 42 8.16 -9.75 5.78
N MET A 43 8.36 -9.76 4.46
CA MET A 43 7.34 -9.30 3.52
C MET A 43 6.09 -10.19 3.62
N GLU A 44 4.99 -9.61 4.06
CA GLU A 44 3.68 -10.26 4.13
C GLU A 44 2.96 -10.19 2.78
N GLY A 45 3.18 -9.12 2.00
CA GLY A 45 2.64 -9.02 0.66
C GLY A 45 2.69 -7.63 0.03
N ILE A 46 1.78 -7.40 -0.92
CA ILE A 46 1.64 -6.11 -1.62
C ILE A 46 0.24 -5.57 -1.33
N GLY A 47 0.20 -4.31 -0.89
CA GLY A 47 -1.02 -3.57 -0.62
C GLY A 47 -1.21 -2.38 -1.57
N VAL A 48 -2.44 -1.89 -1.64
CA VAL A 48 -2.80 -0.63 -2.31
C VAL A 48 -3.52 0.27 -1.33
N ILE A 49 -3.12 1.53 -1.26
CA ILE A 49 -3.80 2.53 -0.41
C ILE A 49 -5.17 2.84 -1.02
N LEU A 50 -6.24 2.43 -0.34
CA LEU A 50 -7.62 2.65 -0.80
C LEU A 50 -8.11 4.07 -0.50
N GLU A 51 -7.71 4.62 0.64
CA GLU A 51 -8.09 5.94 1.14
C GLU A 51 -7.00 6.49 2.07
N GLY A 52 -6.81 7.82 2.06
CA GLY A 52 -5.81 8.49 2.88
C GLY A 52 -4.41 8.55 2.25
N SER A 53 -3.40 8.71 3.09
CA SER A 53 -1.99 8.80 2.70
C SER A 53 -1.07 8.22 3.75
N ALA A 54 0.05 7.64 3.31
CA ALA A 54 1.13 7.14 4.15
C ALA A 54 2.45 7.83 3.81
N LEU A 55 3.36 7.91 4.78
CA LEU A 55 4.71 8.44 4.57
C LEU A 55 5.72 7.29 4.62
N LEU A 56 6.49 7.12 3.55
CA LEU A 56 7.67 6.29 3.60
C LEU A 56 8.77 7.09 4.30
N THR A 57 9.20 6.62 5.46
CA THR A 57 10.28 7.24 6.22
C THR A 57 11.42 6.26 6.40
N ARG A 58 12.64 6.79 6.42
CA ARG A 58 13.86 6.02 6.69
C ARG A 58 14.68 6.77 7.72
N GLU A 59 15.21 6.04 8.69
CA GLU A 59 16.16 6.58 9.65
C GLU A 59 17.57 6.59 9.04
N ASN A 60 18.26 7.72 9.16
CA ASN A 60 19.65 7.82 8.74
C ASN A 60 20.59 7.34 9.85
N VAL A 61 21.89 7.26 9.54
CA VAL A 61 22.92 6.82 10.50
C VAL A 61 23.05 7.72 11.74
N MET A 62 22.48 8.92 11.71
CA MET A 62 22.47 9.89 12.80
C MET A 62 21.16 9.85 13.62
N GLY A 63 20.28 8.87 13.37
CA GLY A 63 19.01 8.71 14.08
C GLY A 63 17.89 9.67 13.63
N GLN A 64 18.06 10.35 12.50
CA GLN A 64 17.05 11.29 11.99
C GLN A 64 16.12 10.59 11.01
N ARG A 65 14.81 10.77 11.18
CA ARG A 65 13.79 10.30 10.24
C ARG A 65 13.72 11.22 9.02
N VAL A 66 13.98 10.66 7.85
CA VAL A 66 13.88 11.33 6.55
C VAL A 66 12.66 10.80 5.82
N ILE A 67 11.82 11.71 5.29
CA ILE A 67 10.69 11.35 4.43
C ILE A 67 11.25 11.05 3.03
N MET A 68 11.08 9.81 2.60
CA MET A 68 11.54 9.33 1.29
C MET A 68 10.47 9.54 0.22
N ALA A 69 9.21 9.32 0.57
CA ALA A 69 8.08 9.48 -0.35
C ALA A 69 6.78 9.72 0.41
N ASN A 70 5.87 10.48 -0.21
CA ASN A 70 4.48 10.55 0.19
C ASN A 70 3.65 9.59 -0.69
N LEU A 71 2.96 8.66 -0.06
CA LEU A 71 2.16 7.62 -0.70
C LEU A 71 0.69 7.98 -0.54
N GLU A 72 0.06 8.37 -1.63
CA GLU A 72 -1.35 8.79 -1.65
C GLU A 72 -2.25 7.66 -2.17
N GLN A 73 -3.53 7.94 -2.33
CA GLN A 73 -4.52 7.00 -2.83
C GLN A 73 -4.07 6.31 -4.12
N LEU A 74 -4.36 5.01 -4.23
CA LEU A 74 -4.01 4.12 -5.35
C LEU A 74 -2.51 3.86 -5.53
N LYS A 75 -1.64 4.35 -4.64
CA LYS A 75 -0.24 3.92 -4.64
C LYS A 75 -0.08 2.55 -3.99
N MET A 76 0.87 1.79 -4.53
CA MET A 76 1.24 0.47 -4.04
C MET A 76 2.26 0.60 -2.91
N ILE A 77 2.14 -0.29 -1.94
CA ILE A 77 3.07 -0.45 -0.83
C ILE A 77 3.41 -1.92 -0.65
N ILE A 78 4.61 -2.18 -0.17
CA ILE A 78 5.01 -3.50 0.30
C ILE A 78 4.75 -3.52 1.80
N VAL A 79 4.03 -4.55 2.25
CA VAL A 79 3.75 -4.82 3.67
C VAL A 79 4.61 -5.98 4.09
#